data_AF-I3TNA7-F1
#
_entry.id   AF-I3TNA7-F1
#
_cell.length_a   1.000
_cell.length_b   1.000
_cell.length_c   1.000
_cell.angle_alpha   90.00
_cell.angle_beta   90.00
_cell.angle_gamma   90.00
#
_symmetry.space_group_name_H-M   'P 1'
#
loop_
_entity.id
_entity.type
_entity.pdbx_description
1 polymer ?
#
loop_
_entity_poly.entity_id
_entity_poly.type
_entity_poly.pdbx_seq_one_letter_code
_entity_poly.pdbx_strand_id
1 'polypeptide(L)'
;MVQLASAAGVSLDWLATGASASSQPPSDAKQQVEPVDPQLMGTIVDAVRALYKGEGAAIPDRTLGEEAARIYGALAPTRHDVSATLIALGEILADRRRRLRESAATPDRSKRPA
;
A
#
# COMPACT_ATOMS: atom_id res chain seq x y z
N MET A 1 -21.43 35.07 -8.88
CA MET A 1 -20.24 34.52 -8.21
C MET A 1 -20.65 33.95 -6.85
N VAL A 2 -20.86 32.62 -6.75
CA VAL A 2 -20.61 31.79 -5.55
C VAL A 2 -20.51 30.35 -6.09
N GLN A 3 -19.33 29.93 -6.53
CA GLN A 3 -19.15 28.60 -7.15
C GLN A 3 -17.83 27.94 -6.70
N LEU A 4 -17.52 28.07 -5.39
CA LEU A 4 -16.25 27.58 -4.83
C LEU A 4 -16.38 26.72 -3.56
N ALA A 5 -17.60 26.39 -3.12
CA ALA A 5 -17.79 25.61 -1.89
C ALA A 5 -18.19 24.13 -2.10
N SER A 6 -18.41 23.66 -3.34
CA SER A 6 -18.85 22.26 -3.56
C SER A 6 -17.71 21.26 -3.80
N ALA A 7 -16.46 21.71 -3.94
CA ALA A 7 -15.34 20.82 -4.28
C ALA A 7 -14.69 20.11 -3.07
N ALA A 8 -15.03 20.52 -1.84
CA ALA A 8 -14.48 19.92 -0.61
C ALA A 8 -15.53 19.22 0.28
N GLY A 9 -16.81 19.20 -0.12
CA GLY A 9 -17.88 18.58 0.69
C GLY A 9 -18.16 19.28 2.03
N VAL A 10 -17.66 20.50 2.22
CA VAL A 10 -17.84 21.26 3.46
C VAL A 10 -18.86 22.38 3.23
N SER A 11 -19.99 22.31 3.94
CA SER A 11 -21.03 23.34 3.95
C SER A 11 -20.54 24.64 4.61
N LEU A 12 -20.88 25.80 4.04
CA LEU A 12 -20.63 27.13 4.64
C LEU A 12 -21.26 27.28 6.04
N ASP A 13 -22.31 26.51 6.33
CA ASP A 13 -22.98 26.49 7.63
C ASP A 13 -22.09 25.89 8.73
N TRP A 14 -21.19 24.95 8.39
CA TRP A 14 -20.21 24.36 9.30
C TRP A 14 -19.13 25.39 9.69
N LEU A 15 -18.69 26.21 8.74
CA LEU A 15 -17.69 27.26 9.00
C LEU A 15 -18.25 28.36 9.91
N ALA A 16 -19.56 28.62 9.87
CA ALA A 16 -20.19 29.67 10.64
C ALA A 16 -20.59 29.24 12.07
N THR A 17 -20.99 27.97 12.26
CA THR A 17 -21.56 27.51 13.55
C THR A 17 -20.80 26.37 14.21
N GLY A 18 -19.87 25.71 13.51
CA GLY A 18 -19.18 24.50 13.96
C GLY A 18 -20.09 23.27 14.11
N ALA A 19 -21.39 23.40 13.83
CA ALA A 19 -22.38 22.33 13.93
C ALA A 19 -22.69 21.80 12.53
N SER A 20 -22.28 20.57 12.24
CA SER A 20 -22.66 19.90 11.00
C SER A 20 -24.17 19.61 11.00
N ALA A 21 -24.90 20.20 10.04
CA ALA A 21 -26.33 19.97 9.75
C ALA A 21 -26.62 18.55 9.19
N SER A 22 -25.78 17.58 9.51
CA SER A 22 -25.96 16.17 9.23
C SER A 22 -25.61 15.38 10.49
N SER A 23 -26.33 15.71 11.58
CA SER A 23 -26.55 14.79 12.71
C SER A 23 -27.54 13.68 12.32
N GLN A 24 -27.32 13.09 11.16
CA GLN A 24 -27.84 11.78 10.84
C GLN A 24 -26.58 10.91 10.85
N PRO A 25 -26.37 10.05 11.86
CA PRO A 25 -25.24 9.14 11.81
C PRO A 25 -25.34 8.39 10.48
N PRO A 26 -24.26 8.27 9.69
CA PRO A 26 -24.28 7.34 8.57
C PRO A 26 -24.55 5.96 9.16
N SER A 27 -25.80 5.51 9.02
CA SER A 27 -26.20 4.15 9.34
C SER A 27 -25.33 3.25 8.47
N ASP A 28 -24.51 2.41 9.12
CA ASP A 28 -24.02 1.16 8.55
C ASP A 28 -23.34 1.24 7.18
N ALA A 29 -22.44 2.20 6.96
CA ALA A 29 -21.31 1.90 6.09
C ALA A 29 -20.39 0.94 6.88
N LYS A 30 -20.81 -0.32 7.01
CA LYS A 30 -19.93 -1.42 7.38
C LYS A 30 -18.77 -1.33 6.41
N GLN A 31 -17.62 -0.80 6.85
CA GLN A 31 -16.35 -1.07 6.19
C GLN A 31 -16.28 -2.59 6.17
N GLN A 32 -16.64 -3.18 5.04
CA GLN A 32 -16.48 -4.59 4.80
C GLN A 32 -14.97 -4.76 4.80
N VAL A 33 -14.43 -5.11 5.97
CA VAL A 33 -13.06 -5.60 6.08
C VAL A 33 -13.07 -6.87 5.28
N GLU A 34 -12.63 -6.78 4.01
CA GLU A 34 -12.49 -7.98 3.20
C GLU A 34 -11.58 -8.94 3.97
N PRO A 35 -12.02 -10.19 4.15
CA PRO A 35 -11.20 -11.17 4.83
C PRO A 35 -9.87 -11.34 4.08
N VAL A 36 -8.79 -11.39 4.83
CA VAL A 36 -7.46 -11.64 4.26
C VAL A 36 -7.45 -13.06 3.69
N ASP A 37 -7.12 -13.17 2.41
CA ASP A 37 -6.78 -14.43 1.75
C ASP A 37 -5.41 -14.92 2.26
N PRO A 38 -5.38 -15.99 3.09
CA PRO A 38 -4.15 -16.49 3.67
C PRO A 38 -3.21 -17.12 2.63
N GLN A 39 -3.75 -17.69 1.54
CA GLN A 39 -2.96 -18.36 0.52
C GLN A 39 -2.21 -17.33 -0.35
N LEU A 40 -2.92 -16.26 -0.74
CA LEU A 40 -2.28 -15.15 -1.45
C LEU A 40 -1.22 -14.48 -0.57
N MET A 41 -1.52 -14.24 0.71
CA MET A 41 -0.54 -13.68 1.64
C MET A 41 0.71 -14.56 1.76
N GLY A 42 0.56 -15.87 1.93
CA GLY A 42 1.68 -16.81 1.97
C GLY A 42 2.52 -16.78 0.70
N THR A 43 1.86 -16.77 -0.46
CA THR A 43 2.53 -16.66 -1.78
C THR A 43 3.35 -15.39 -1.89
N ILE A 44 2.84 -14.25 -1.41
CA ILE A 44 3.56 -12.98 -1.41
C ILE A 44 4.78 -13.04 -0.49
N VAL A 45 4.63 -13.58 0.72
CA VAL A 45 5.75 -13.73 1.68
C VAL A 45 6.87 -14.57 1.07
N ASP A 46 6.53 -15.70 0.46
CA ASP A 46 7.50 -16.58 -0.19
C ASP A 46 8.19 -15.88 -1.36
N ALA A 47 7.43 -15.17 -2.19
CA ALA A 47 7.97 -14.45 -3.33
C ALA A 47 8.92 -13.31 -2.92
N VAL A 48 8.59 -12.54 -1.87
CA VAL A 48 9.47 -11.49 -1.34
C VAL A 48 10.73 -12.11 -0.74
N ARG A 49 10.61 -13.19 0.04
CA ARG A 49 11.78 -13.90 0.61
C ARG A 49 12.69 -14.44 -0.50
N ALA A 50 12.11 -15.05 -1.53
CA ALA A 50 12.85 -15.55 -2.69
C ALA A 50 13.53 -14.42 -3.47
N LEU A 51 12.88 -13.26 -3.62
CA LEU A 51 13.48 -12.08 -4.24
C LEU A 51 14.75 -11.62 -3.50
N TYR A 52 14.66 -11.40 -2.19
CA TYR A 52 15.80 -10.94 -1.39
C TYR A 52 16.94 -11.96 -1.40
N LYS A 53 16.62 -13.25 -1.22
CA LYS A 53 17.60 -14.34 -1.32
C LYS A 53 18.27 -14.38 -2.70
N GLY A 54 17.51 -14.18 -3.78
CA GLY A 54 18.02 -14.18 -5.15
C GLY A 54 18.96 -13.01 -5.46
N GLU A 55 18.77 -11.87 -4.80
CA GLU A 55 19.65 -10.70 -4.90
C GLU A 55 20.78 -10.72 -3.84
N GLY A 56 20.93 -11.81 -3.07
CA GLY A 56 21.96 -11.94 -2.04
C GLY A 56 21.76 -11.01 -0.83
N ALA A 57 20.58 -10.42 -0.68
CA ALA A 57 20.24 -9.52 0.40
C ALA A 57 19.54 -10.26 1.56
N ALA A 58 19.87 -9.89 2.79
CA ALA A 58 19.12 -10.32 3.96
C ALA A 58 17.93 -9.39 4.20
N ILE A 59 16.78 -9.96 4.61
CA ILE A 59 15.61 -9.21 5.05
C ILE A 59 15.19 -9.67 6.45
N PRO A 60 15.06 -8.75 7.43
CA PRO A 60 14.51 -9.10 8.74
C PRO A 60 13.05 -9.57 8.64
N ASP A 61 12.63 -10.54 9.44
CA ASP A 61 11.26 -11.11 9.36
C ASP A 61 10.16 -10.06 9.55
N ARG A 62 10.40 -9.06 10.42
CA ARG A 62 9.47 -7.93 10.58
C ARG A 62 9.30 -7.15 9.28
N THR A 63 10.40 -6.80 8.62
CA THR A 63 10.39 -6.07 7.36
C THR A 63 9.76 -6.91 6.24
N LEU A 64 10.00 -8.23 6.24
CA LEU A 64 9.35 -9.15 5.31
C LEU A 64 7.82 -9.11 5.45
N GLY A 65 7.31 -9.18 6.68
CA GLY A 65 5.87 -9.11 6.95
C GLY A 65 5.25 -7.77 6.57
N GLU A 66 5.92 -6.67 6.92
CA GLU A 66 5.50 -5.31 6.54
C GLU A 66 5.45 -5.15 5.00
N GLU A 67 6.44 -5.70 4.30
CA GLU A 67 6.49 -5.63 2.85
C GLU A 67 5.42 -6.49 2.18
N ALA A 68 5.23 -7.70 2.67
CA ALA A 68 4.18 -8.58 2.18
C ALA A 68 2.79 -7.97 2.37
N ALA A 69 2.53 -7.36 3.54
CA ALA A 69 1.28 -6.65 3.81
C ALA A 69 1.07 -5.47 2.86
N ARG A 70 2.13 -4.71 2.56
CA ARG A 70 2.06 -3.59 1.60
C ARG A 70 1.71 -4.08 0.19
N ILE A 71 2.37 -5.15 -0.28
CA ILE A 71 2.08 -5.75 -1.59
C ILE A 71 0.66 -6.30 -1.62
N TYR A 72 0.24 -7.01 -0.58
CA TYR A 72 -1.12 -7.53 -0.46
C TYR A 72 -2.16 -6.42 -0.57
N GLY A 73 -1.95 -5.29 0.11
CA GLY A 73 -2.80 -4.10 -0.01
C GLY A 73 -2.81 -3.49 -1.42
N ALA A 74 -1.65 -3.43 -2.09
CA ALA A 74 -1.55 -2.93 -3.46
C ALA A 74 -2.29 -3.83 -4.48
N LEU A 75 -2.38 -5.13 -4.20
CA LEU A 75 -3.11 -6.10 -5.03
C LEU A 75 -4.62 -6.11 -4.79
N ALA A 76 -5.14 -5.37 -3.78
CA ALA A 76 -6.57 -5.32 -3.47
C ALA A 76 -7.48 -5.11 -4.70
N PRO A 77 -7.17 -4.20 -5.65
CA PRO A 77 -8.03 -3.97 -6.81
C PRO A 77 -8.16 -5.16 -7.77
N THR A 78 -7.19 -6.09 -7.78
CA THR A 78 -7.15 -7.20 -8.75
C THR A 78 -7.49 -8.56 -8.15
N ARG A 79 -7.73 -8.67 -6.83
CA ARG A 79 -7.85 -9.96 -6.11
C ARG A 79 -8.92 -10.91 -6.65
N HIS A 80 -9.96 -10.38 -7.31
CA HIS A 80 -11.03 -11.20 -7.89
C HIS A 80 -10.61 -11.89 -9.21
N ASP A 81 -9.48 -11.51 -9.80
CA ASP A 81 -8.89 -12.15 -10.97
C ASP A 81 -7.47 -12.64 -10.64
N VAL A 82 -7.32 -13.96 -10.59
CA VAL A 82 -6.05 -14.63 -10.31
C VAL A 82 -4.98 -14.24 -11.33
N SER A 83 -5.34 -14.14 -12.62
CA SER A 83 -4.37 -13.82 -13.68
C SER A 83 -3.87 -12.38 -13.54
N ALA A 84 -4.79 -11.43 -13.37
CA ALA A 84 -4.45 -10.02 -13.13
C ALA A 84 -3.61 -9.85 -11.85
N THR A 85 -3.97 -10.58 -10.77
CA THR A 85 -3.22 -10.54 -9.51
C THR A 85 -1.79 -11.06 -9.66
N LEU A 86 -1.59 -12.16 -10.37
CA LEU A 86 -0.25 -12.71 -10.61
C LEU A 86 0.61 -11.80 -11.50
N ILE A 87 0.01 -11.18 -12.52
CA ILE A 87 0.69 -10.20 -13.37
C ILE A 87 1.14 -9.00 -12.52
N ALA A 88 0.22 -8.40 -11.76
CA ALA A 88 0.52 -7.26 -10.89
C ALA A 88 1.59 -7.60 -9.83
N LEU A 89 1.52 -8.78 -9.24
CA LEU A 89 2.55 -9.27 -8.30
C LEU A 89 3.93 -9.35 -8.99
N GLY A 90 3.98 -9.91 -10.21
CA GLY A 90 5.20 -10.00 -11.00
C GLY A 90 5.82 -8.63 -11.29
N GLU A 91 5.00 -7.65 -11.69
CA GLU A 91 5.44 -6.27 -11.95
C GLU A 91 6.01 -5.60 -10.69
N ILE A 92 5.31 -5.74 -9.56
CA ILE A 92 5.76 -5.18 -8.27
C ILE A 92 7.10 -5.80 -7.86
N LEU A 93 7.26 -7.12 -8.00
CA LEU A 93 8.52 -7.80 -7.66
C LEU A 93 9.66 -7.42 -8.61
N ALA A 94 9.37 -7.21 -9.90
CA ALA A 94 10.34 -6.76 -10.89
C ALA A 94 10.85 -5.33 -10.59
N ASP A 95 9.96 -4.39 -10.26
CA ASP A 95 10.34 -3.03 -9.86
C ASP A 95 11.24 -3.06 -8.60
N ARG A 96 10.87 -3.88 -7.62
CA ARG A 96 11.65 -4.04 -6.39
C ARG A 96 13.03 -4.62 -6.64
N ARG A 97 13.12 -5.66 -7.47
CA ARG A 97 14.40 -6.24 -7.88
C ARG A 97 15.32 -5.18 -8.47
N ARG A 98 14.78 -4.34 -9.37
CA ARG A 98 15.52 -3.23 -9.96
C ARG A 98 16.04 -2.27 -8.88
N ARG A 99 15.17 -1.83 -7.95
CA ARG A 99 15.57 -0.94 -6.85
C ARG A 99 16.63 -1.53 -5.93
N LEU A 100 16.53 -2.82 -5.62
CA LEU A 100 17.53 -3.52 -4.79
C LEU A 100 18.91 -3.52 -5.48
N ARG A 101 18.94 -3.78 -6.78
CA ARG A 101 20.19 -3.72 -7.57
C ARG A 101 20.76 -2.32 -7.65
N GLU A 102 19.91 -1.30 -7.87
CA GLU A 102 20.33 0.10 -7.88
C GLU A 102 20.91 0.54 -6.53
N SER A 103 20.30 0.10 -5.43
CA SER A 103 20.77 0.36 -4.06
C SER A 103 22.09 -0.34 -3.77
N ALA A 104 22.28 -1.56 -4.28
CA ALA A 104 23.55 -2.29 -4.17
C ALA A 104 24.66 -1.69 -5.05
N ALA A 105 24.32 -1.16 -6.22
CA ALA A 105 25.26 -0.50 -7.14
C ALA A 105 25.66 0.91 -6.68
N THR A 106 24.82 1.53 -5.84
CA THR A 106 25.09 2.84 -5.23
C THR A 106 25.27 2.66 -3.72
N PRO A 107 26.36 2.01 -3.24
CA PRO A 107 26.69 2.04 -1.83
C PRO A 107 27.01 3.50 -1.50
N ASP A 108 26.04 4.19 -0.92
CA ASP A 108 26.11 5.62 -0.71
C ASP A 108 27.40 6.00 0.02
N ARG A 109 28.05 7.03 -0.50
CA ARG A 109 29.28 7.65 -0.02
C ARG A 109 29.00 8.46 1.25
N SER A 110 28.20 7.93 2.17
CA SER A 110 27.86 8.56 3.44
C SER A 110 28.93 8.30 4.50
N LYS A 111 30.22 8.40 4.11
CA LYS A 111 31.27 8.85 5.04
C LYS A 111 31.07 10.34 5.23
N ARG A 112 30.29 10.73 6.24
CA ARG A 112 30.37 12.08 6.82
C ARG A 112 31.80 12.29 7.35
N PRO A 113 32.55 13.29 6.87
CA PRO A 113 33.66 13.83 7.64
C PRO A 113 33.11 14.88 8.61
N ALA A 114 33.23 14.62 9.90
CA ALA A 114 33.26 15.65 10.96
C ALA A 114 33.97 15.04 12.17
#